data_AF-A0A8T3ZCL8-F1
#
_entry.id   AF-A0A8T3ZCL8-F1
#
_cell.length_a   1.000
_cell.length_b   1.000
_cell.length_c   1.000
_cell.angle_alpha   90.00
_cell.angle_beta   90.00
_cell.angle_gamma   90.00
#
_symmetry.space_group_name_H-M   'P 1'
#
loop_
_entity.id
_entity.type
_entity.pdbx_description
1 polymer ?
#
loop_
_entity_poly.entity_id
_entity_poly.type
_entity_poly.pdbx_seq_one_letter_code
_entity_poly.pdbx_strand_id
1 'polypeptide(L)'
;MQKKMLDPNQIVALKDYPLRSEQILKIYFRVFQKKQGNILPRCPVIHISSGIPYMHGNDKKSQLYNQALDEFFGDHPNAEYFLVDGNHKSVAAALSYQRLPVIVLREKEDFKESKKMVETGEIFGWYAIPNSVDEELQELRKHFIKYFSQKPHFYTVGEKTEMLVRNNAVPKYMSLAYAKIGFYRMRVKKEP
;
A
#
# COMPACT_ATOMS: atom_id res chain seq x y z
N MET A 1 -12.86 2.18 14.39
CA MET A 1 -11.63 1.76 13.66
C MET A 1 -11.05 0.43 14.13
N GLN A 2 -10.54 -0.42 13.22
CA GLN A 2 -9.88 -1.69 13.58
C GLN A 2 -8.36 -1.63 13.32
N LYS A 3 -7.54 -2.08 14.28
CA LYS A 3 -6.08 -2.16 14.14
C LYS A 3 -5.67 -3.57 13.67
N LYS A 4 -4.82 -3.68 12.64
CA LYS A 4 -4.32 -4.96 12.11
C LYS A 4 -2.82 -4.92 11.80
N MET A 5 -2.23 -6.10 11.64
CA MET A 5 -0.90 -6.31 11.05
C MET A 5 -1.09 -7.07 9.74
N LEU A 6 -0.90 -6.39 8.61
CA LEU A 6 -1.16 -6.97 7.28
C LEU A 6 0.15 -7.34 6.59
N ASP A 7 0.13 -8.45 5.85
CA ASP A 7 1.21 -8.75 4.91
C ASP A 7 1.15 -7.76 3.73
N PRO A 8 2.30 -7.28 3.20
CA PRO A 8 2.34 -6.40 2.03
C PRO A 8 1.55 -6.92 0.82
N ASN A 9 1.44 -8.24 0.64
CA ASN A 9 0.69 -8.84 -0.47
C ASN A 9 -0.83 -8.79 -0.26
N GLN A 10 -1.30 -8.39 0.92
CA GLN A 10 -2.73 -8.19 1.19
C GLN A 10 -3.22 -6.78 0.82
N ILE A 11 -2.30 -5.89 0.44
CA ILE A 11 -2.58 -4.47 0.29
C ILE A 11 -2.32 -4.04 -1.16
N VAL A 12 -3.34 -3.54 -1.84
CA VAL A 12 -3.24 -2.87 -3.14
C VAL A 12 -2.51 -1.54 -2.95
N ALA A 13 -1.41 -1.37 -3.68
CA ALA A 13 -0.50 -0.25 -3.55
C ALA A 13 -0.96 0.98 -4.35
N LEU A 14 -0.66 2.16 -3.81
CA LEU A 14 -0.68 3.41 -4.56
C LEU A 14 0.36 3.38 -5.70
N LYS A 15 0.08 4.01 -6.84
CA LYS A 15 0.94 3.95 -8.04
C LYS A 15 2.08 4.97 -8.09
N ASP A 16 2.37 5.74 -7.04
CA ASP A 16 3.48 6.70 -7.11
C ASP A 16 4.80 5.96 -7.31
N TYR A 17 5.45 6.23 -8.44
CA TYR A 17 6.74 5.68 -8.83
C TYR A 17 7.55 6.75 -9.58
N PRO A 18 8.83 6.98 -9.24
CA PRO A 18 9.52 6.45 -8.06
C PRO A 18 8.95 7.03 -6.75
N LEU A 19 9.42 6.55 -5.59
CA LEU A 19 9.04 7.13 -4.30
C LEU A 19 9.59 8.56 -4.17
N ARG A 20 8.74 9.49 -3.71
CA ARG A 20 9.05 10.94 -3.70
C ARG A 20 10.20 11.38 -2.80
N SER A 21 10.63 10.54 -1.85
CA SER A 21 11.66 10.90 -0.87
C SER A 21 12.43 9.67 -0.40
N GLU A 22 13.69 9.58 -0.87
CA GLU A 22 14.59 8.51 -0.45
C GLU A 22 14.89 8.57 1.05
N GLN A 23 15.04 9.77 1.63
CA GLN A 23 15.41 9.94 3.04
C GLN A 23 14.34 9.38 3.99
N ILE A 24 13.06 9.63 3.69
CA ILE A 24 11.94 9.08 4.46
C ILE A 24 11.94 7.54 4.37
N LEU A 25 12.18 6.99 3.18
CA LEU A 25 12.30 5.55 3.01
C LEU A 25 13.44 4.97 3.86
N LYS A 26 14.61 5.61 3.90
CA LYS A 26 15.76 5.18 4.72
C LYS A 26 15.41 5.07 6.20
N ILE A 27 14.70 6.07 6.73
CA ILE A 27 14.27 6.09 8.13
C ILE A 27 13.33 4.92 8.40
N TYR A 28 12.24 4.79 7.63
CA TYR A 28 11.29 3.70 7.84
C TYR A 28 11.91 2.32 7.63
N PHE A 29 12.75 2.16 6.61
CA PHE A 29 13.46 0.91 6.37
C PHE A 29 14.32 0.52 7.57
N ARG A 30 15.04 1.46 8.19
CA ARG A 30 15.85 1.17 9.38
C ARG A 30 15.00 0.73 10.57
N VAL A 31 13.84 1.35 10.77
CA VAL A 31 12.89 0.98 11.84
C VAL A 31 12.35 -0.43 11.62
N PHE A 32 11.88 -0.74 10.41
CA PHE A 32 11.42 -2.09 10.09
C PHE A 32 12.57 -3.11 10.14
N GLN A 33 13.76 -2.82 9.62
CA GLN A 33 14.91 -3.71 9.71
C GLN A 33 15.25 -4.11 11.16
N LYS A 34 15.01 -3.21 12.13
CA LYS A 34 15.17 -3.47 13.57
C LYS A 34 13.98 -4.17 14.24
N LYS A 35 12.96 -4.57 13.48
CA LYS A 35 11.69 -5.15 13.96
C LYS A 35 10.89 -4.21 14.87
N GLN A 36 11.03 -2.90 14.66
CA GLN A 36 10.38 -1.86 15.47
C GLN A 36 9.24 -1.17 14.70
N GLY A 37 8.67 -1.80 13.67
CA GLY A 37 7.63 -1.17 12.84
C GLY A 37 6.41 -0.68 13.62
N ASN A 38 6.12 -1.27 14.78
CA ASN A 38 5.01 -0.90 15.67
C ASN A 38 5.15 0.47 16.34
N ILE A 39 6.35 1.06 16.38
CA ILE A 39 6.54 2.42 16.90
C ILE A 39 6.07 3.48 15.90
N LEU A 40 5.95 3.11 14.63
CA LEU A 40 5.48 4.02 13.59
C LEU A 40 3.95 4.11 13.66
N PRO A 41 3.40 5.29 13.36
CA PRO A 41 1.97 5.44 13.07
C PRO A 41 1.44 4.38 12.12
N ARG A 42 0.19 3.97 12.32
CA ARG A 42 -0.48 3.00 11.45
C ARG A 42 -0.77 3.61 10.09
N CYS A 43 -0.69 2.81 9.04
CA CYS A 43 -1.15 3.22 7.72
C CYS A 43 -2.68 3.07 7.62
N PRO A 44 -3.41 4.09 7.16
CA PRO A 44 -4.83 3.95 6.86
C PRO A 44 -5.02 3.04 5.63
N VAL A 45 -5.98 2.13 5.73
CA VAL A 45 -6.41 1.25 4.64
C VAL A 45 -7.93 1.11 4.62
N ILE A 46 -8.48 0.80 3.46
CA ILE A 46 -9.90 0.46 3.29
C ILE A 46 -10.00 -1.00 2.85
N HIS A 47 -10.89 -1.77 3.49
CA HIS A 47 -11.16 -3.14 3.06
C HIS A 47 -12.02 -3.15 1.79
N ILE A 48 -11.77 -4.08 0.86
CA ILE A 48 -12.51 -4.16 -0.43
C ILE A 48 -14.02 -4.32 -0.26
N SER A 49 -14.48 -4.91 0.85
CA SER A 49 -15.92 -5.04 1.14
C SER A 49 -16.61 -3.71 1.42
N SER A 50 -15.86 -2.66 1.76
CA SER A 50 -16.40 -1.30 1.91
C SER A 50 -16.60 -0.61 0.56
N GLY A 51 -16.10 -1.20 -0.53
CA GLY A 51 -16.25 -0.73 -1.88
C GLY A 51 -14.97 -0.87 -2.70
N ILE A 52 -15.13 -0.88 -4.03
CA ILE A 52 -14.05 -0.97 -5.01
C ILE A 52 -14.09 0.32 -5.85
N PRO A 53 -12.94 0.95 -6.13
CA PRO A 53 -12.86 2.25 -6.82
C PRO A 53 -13.06 2.11 -8.33
N TYR A 54 -14.16 1.50 -8.76
CA TYR A 54 -14.54 1.35 -10.17
C TYR A 54 -14.82 2.69 -10.84
N MET A 55 -14.51 2.80 -12.13
CA MET A 55 -14.93 3.93 -12.96
C MET A 55 -16.42 3.81 -13.31
N HIS A 56 -17.11 4.95 -13.32
CA HIS A 56 -18.47 5.05 -13.84
C HIS A 56 -18.40 5.48 -15.30
N GLY A 57 -19.15 4.80 -16.17
CA GLY A 57 -19.22 5.12 -17.60
C GLY A 57 -19.12 3.88 -18.47
N ASN A 58 -19.66 3.97 -19.67
CA ASN A 58 -19.63 2.91 -20.68
C ASN A 58 -18.55 3.14 -21.74
N ASP A 59 -17.66 4.11 -21.52
CA ASP A 59 -16.55 4.38 -22.44
C ASP A 59 -15.45 3.31 -22.30
N LYS A 60 -14.66 3.17 -23.37
CA LYS A 60 -13.59 2.16 -23.45
C LYS A 60 -12.57 2.28 -22.31
N LYS A 61 -12.29 3.50 -21.81
CA LYS A 61 -11.31 3.70 -20.74
C LYS A 61 -11.86 3.17 -19.42
N SER A 62 -13.11 3.48 -19.09
CA SER A 62 -13.80 2.95 -17.90
C SER A 62 -13.86 1.42 -17.92
N GLN A 63 -14.21 0.82 -19.06
CA GLN A 63 -14.25 -0.63 -19.23
C GLN A 63 -12.88 -1.28 -19.03
N LEU A 64 -11.82 -0.77 -19.68
CA LEU A 64 -10.46 -1.29 -19.53
C LEU A 64 -9.95 -1.19 -18.09
N TYR A 65 -10.23 -0.08 -17.41
CA TYR A 65 -9.86 0.10 -16.02
C TYR A 65 -10.56 -0.92 -15.11
N ASN A 66 -11.88 -1.05 -15.22
CA ASN A 66 -12.66 -1.96 -14.39
C ASN A 66 -12.25 -3.42 -14.64
N GLN A 67 -12.09 -3.80 -15.92
CA GLN A 67 -11.61 -5.13 -16.29
C GLN A 67 -10.25 -5.45 -15.67
N ALA A 68 -9.27 -4.55 -15.75
CA ALA A 68 -7.96 -4.83 -15.18
C ALA A 68 -7.96 -4.86 -13.64
N LEU A 69 -8.92 -4.20 -13.00
CA LEU A 69 -9.10 -4.30 -11.55
C LEU A 69 -9.72 -5.65 -11.17
N ASP A 70 -10.69 -6.13 -11.94
CA ASP A 70 -11.30 -7.46 -11.78
C ASP A 70 -10.27 -8.56 -12.02
N GLU A 71 -9.49 -8.47 -13.11
CA GLU A 71 -8.37 -9.39 -13.39
C GLU A 71 -7.37 -9.40 -12.24
N PHE A 72 -6.99 -8.22 -11.73
CA PHE A 72 -6.09 -8.12 -10.60
C PHE A 72 -6.62 -8.86 -9.36
N PHE A 73 -7.89 -8.69 -8.99
CA PHE A 73 -8.47 -9.41 -7.85
C PHE A 73 -8.65 -10.91 -8.09
N GLY A 74 -8.88 -11.32 -9.34
CA GLY A 74 -8.87 -12.73 -9.74
C GLY A 74 -7.50 -13.39 -9.52
N ASP A 75 -6.43 -12.68 -9.90
CA ASP A 75 -5.05 -13.16 -9.76
C ASP A 75 -4.50 -13.03 -8.31
N HIS A 76 -5.07 -12.12 -7.51
CA HIS A 76 -4.61 -11.79 -6.16
C HIS A 76 -5.71 -11.95 -5.11
N PRO A 77 -6.18 -13.18 -4.83
CA PRO A 77 -7.27 -13.41 -3.89
C PRO A 77 -6.96 -12.98 -2.45
N ASN A 78 -5.67 -12.78 -2.11
CA ASN A 78 -5.25 -12.30 -0.79
C ASN A 78 -5.26 -10.76 -0.67
N ALA A 79 -5.38 -10.02 -1.78
CA ALA A 79 -5.39 -8.55 -1.79
C ALA A 79 -6.77 -8.03 -1.35
N GLU A 80 -6.91 -7.76 -0.06
CA GLU A 80 -8.18 -7.44 0.58
C GLU A 80 -8.31 -5.96 0.98
N TYR A 81 -7.26 -5.16 0.80
CA TYR A 81 -7.21 -3.78 1.28
C TYR A 81 -6.62 -2.82 0.26
N PHE A 82 -7.19 -1.63 0.12
CA PHE A 82 -6.56 -0.51 -0.57
C PHE A 82 -5.73 0.32 0.41
N LEU A 83 -4.47 0.61 0.05
CA LEU A 83 -3.65 1.58 0.77
C LEU A 83 -4.19 2.99 0.53
N VAL A 84 -4.56 3.69 1.59
CA VAL A 84 -5.00 5.10 1.52
C VAL A 84 -3.81 6.04 1.61
N ASP A 85 -2.91 5.79 2.57
CA ASP A 85 -1.67 6.56 2.73
C ASP A 85 -0.55 5.71 3.35
N GLY A 86 0.69 6.20 3.25
CA GLY A 86 1.89 5.60 3.82
C GLY A 86 2.67 4.78 2.80
N ASN A 87 2.73 5.25 1.56
CA ASN A 87 3.45 4.61 0.46
C ASN A 87 4.90 4.21 0.84
N HIS A 88 5.73 5.14 1.34
CA HIS A 88 7.09 4.83 1.79
C HIS A 88 7.15 3.81 2.92
N LYS A 89 6.20 3.88 3.87
CA LYS A 89 6.16 2.99 5.04
C LYS A 89 5.80 1.57 4.65
N SER A 90 4.83 1.42 3.75
CA SER A 90 4.42 0.14 3.18
C SER A 90 5.56 -0.54 2.41
N VAL A 91 6.28 0.21 1.58
CA VAL A 91 7.46 -0.29 0.86
C VAL A 91 8.59 -0.64 1.84
N ALA A 92 8.84 0.16 2.87
CA ALA A 92 9.85 -0.13 3.88
C ALA A 92 9.58 -1.44 4.64
N ALA A 93 8.30 -1.70 4.98
CA ALA A 93 7.87 -2.94 5.61
C ALA A 93 8.12 -4.14 4.67
N ALA A 94 7.73 -4.01 3.39
CA ALA A 94 7.94 -5.02 2.36
C ALA A 94 9.44 -5.31 2.11
N LEU A 95 10.27 -4.28 1.99
CA LEU A 95 11.73 -4.41 1.85
C LEU A 95 12.38 -5.16 3.03
N SER A 96 11.72 -5.16 4.19
CA SER A 96 12.19 -5.84 5.40
C SER A 96 11.48 -7.18 5.65
N TYR A 97 10.60 -7.63 4.74
CA TYR A 97 9.71 -8.80 4.90
C TYR A 97 8.90 -8.78 6.19
N GLN A 98 8.41 -7.60 6.58
CA GLN A 98 7.59 -7.42 7.77
C GLN A 98 6.15 -7.06 7.43
N ARG A 99 5.26 -7.41 8.37
CA ARG A 99 3.87 -6.98 8.32
C ARG A 99 3.78 -5.48 8.62
N LEU A 100 2.88 -4.81 7.91
CA LEU A 100 2.59 -3.39 8.08
C LEU A 100 1.54 -3.21 9.19
N PRO A 101 1.81 -2.40 10.23
CA PRO A 101 0.77 -1.95 11.14
C PRO A 101 -0.19 -1.01 10.41
N VAL A 102 -1.47 -1.38 10.37
CA VAL A 102 -2.51 -0.61 9.68
C VAL A 102 -3.69 -0.29 10.60
N ILE A 103 -4.46 0.69 10.18
CA ILE A 103 -5.78 1.00 10.71
C ILE A 103 -6.80 0.92 9.59
N VAL A 104 -7.83 0.11 9.79
CA VAL A 104 -8.88 -0.15 8.79
C VAL A 104 -10.00 0.86 8.99
N LEU A 105 -10.28 1.60 7.93
CA LEU A 105 -11.36 2.58 7.81
C LEU A 105 -12.57 1.90 7.15
N ARG A 106 -13.74 2.07 7.75
CA ARG A 106 -14.98 1.44 7.29
C ARG A 106 -16.15 2.42 7.22
N GLU A 107 -16.21 3.35 8.16
CA GLU A 107 -17.36 4.21 8.32
C GLU A 107 -16.94 5.68 8.43
N LYS A 108 -17.89 6.59 8.25
CA LYS A 108 -17.67 8.04 8.30
C LYS A 108 -17.00 8.49 9.61
N GLU A 109 -17.35 7.85 10.71
CA GLU A 109 -16.81 8.12 12.04
C GLU A 109 -15.31 7.83 12.12
N ASP A 110 -14.82 6.81 11.40
CA ASP A 110 -13.39 6.49 11.33
C ASP A 110 -12.58 7.63 10.68
N PHE A 111 -13.16 8.34 9.71
CA PHE A 111 -12.51 9.50 9.07
C PHE A 111 -12.47 10.71 9.99
N LYS A 112 -13.55 10.96 10.76
CA LYS A 112 -13.55 11.99 11.80
C LYS A 112 -12.50 11.71 12.88
N GLU A 113 -12.37 10.45 13.31
CA GLU A 113 -11.35 10.03 14.27
C GLU A 113 -9.94 10.21 13.68
N SER A 114 -9.73 9.80 12.42
CA SER A 114 -8.45 9.96 11.72
C SER A 114 -7.97 11.41 11.64
N LYS A 115 -8.88 12.39 11.49
CA LYS A 115 -8.53 13.82 11.52
C LYS A 115 -7.90 14.22 12.86
N LYS A 116 -8.50 13.78 13.97
CA LYS A 116 -7.94 13.99 15.32
C LYS A 116 -6.60 13.26 15.50
N MET A 117 -6.47 12.07 14.92
CA MET A 117 -5.21 11.31 14.96
C MET A 117 -4.08 12.01 14.20
N VAL A 118 -4.38 12.73 13.11
CA VAL A 118 -3.38 13.56 12.42
C VAL A 118 -2.97 14.77 13.26
N GLU A 119 -3.93 15.45 13.90
CA GLU A 119 -3.67 16.59 14.79
C GLU A 119 -2.77 16.22 15.99
N THR A 120 -2.92 14.99 16.50
CA THR A 120 -2.13 14.47 17.63
C THR A 120 -0.84 13.77 17.20
N GLY A 121 -0.59 13.61 15.89
CA GLY A 121 0.60 12.94 15.35
C GLY A 121 0.55 11.40 15.38
N GLU A 122 -0.61 10.81 15.70
CA GLU A 122 -0.83 9.36 15.64
C GLU A 122 -0.96 8.83 14.19
N ILE A 123 -1.17 9.71 13.22
CA ILE A 123 -1.07 9.48 11.77
C ILE A 123 -0.19 10.58 11.15
N PHE A 124 0.77 10.21 10.29
CA PHE A 124 1.62 11.15 9.56
C PHE A 124 1.32 11.13 8.07
N GLY A 125 1.35 12.33 7.45
CA GLY A 125 1.37 12.47 5.98
C GLY A 125 -0.01 12.53 5.32
N TRP A 126 -1.09 12.32 6.07
CA TRP A 126 -2.44 12.30 5.53
C TRP A 126 -3.10 13.69 5.64
N TYR A 127 -2.72 14.60 4.73
CA TYR A 127 -3.07 16.02 4.81
C TYR A 127 -4.50 16.39 4.39
N ALA A 128 -5.14 15.57 3.56
CA ALA A 128 -6.47 15.83 3.01
C ALA A 128 -7.40 14.64 3.27
N ILE A 129 -7.72 14.40 4.54
CA ILE A 129 -8.60 13.30 4.94
C ILE A 129 -10.03 13.59 4.46
N PRO A 130 -10.62 12.74 3.61
CA PRO A 130 -12.00 12.91 3.17
C PRO A 130 -12.99 12.69 4.33
N ASN A 131 -14.27 12.83 4.05
CA ASN A 131 -15.33 12.67 5.05
C ASN A 131 -15.96 11.28 5.06
N SER A 132 -15.67 10.40 4.10
CA SER A 132 -16.30 9.09 3.98
C SER A 132 -15.45 8.11 3.16
N VAL A 133 -15.82 6.83 3.24
CA VAL A 133 -15.27 5.78 2.36
C VAL A 133 -15.51 6.12 0.89
N ASP A 134 -16.72 6.57 0.55
CA ASP A 134 -17.05 6.90 -0.85
C ASP A 134 -16.16 8.00 -1.41
N GLU A 135 -15.94 9.08 -0.64
CA GLU A 135 -15.01 10.14 -1.04
C GLU A 135 -13.58 9.62 -1.21
N GLU A 136 -13.10 8.76 -0.31
CA GLU A 136 -11.76 8.15 -0.44
C GLU A 136 -11.67 7.20 -1.65
N LEU A 137 -12.69 6.40 -1.93
CA LEU A 137 -12.74 5.55 -3.13
C LEU A 137 -12.72 6.40 -4.41
N GLN A 138 -13.34 7.59 -4.38
CA GLN A 138 -13.24 8.56 -5.48
C GLN A 138 -11.81 9.07 -5.66
N GLU A 139 -11.11 9.39 -4.57
CA GLU A 139 -9.71 9.83 -4.60
C GLU A 139 -8.76 8.72 -5.07
N LEU A 140 -8.91 7.49 -4.56
CA LEU A 140 -8.16 6.31 -5.01
C LEU A 140 -8.34 6.07 -6.50
N ARG A 141 -9.59 6.16 -7.00
CA ARG A 141 -9.88 6.08 -8.43
C ARG A 141 -9.15 7.16 -9.22
N LYS A 142 -9.26 8.43 -8.81
CA LYS A 142 -8.55 9.55 -9.47
C LYS A 142 -7.05 9.29 -9.50
N HIS A 143 -6.49 8.81 -8.39
CA HIS A 143 -5.08 8.46 -8.26
C HIS A 143 -4.67 7.36 -9.26
N PHE A 144 -5.41 6.26 -9.33
CA PHE A 144 -5.08 5.17 -10.24
C PHE A 144 -5.24 5.55 -11.71
N ILE A 145 -6.22 6.41 -12.04
CA ILE A 145 -6.43 6.94 -13.39
C ILE A 145 -5.30 7.90 -13.79
N LYS A 146 -4.79 8.71 -12.87
CA LYS A 146 -3.71 9.67 -13.17
C LYS A 146 -2.48 8.98 -13.77
N TYR A 147 -2.18 7.77 -13.33
CA TYR A 147 -1.06 6.95 -13.81
C TYR A 147 -1.46 5.95 -14.91
N PHE A 148 -2.63 6.13 -15.52
CA PHE A 148 -3.14 5.33 -16.63
C PHE A 148 -2.65 5.92 -17.96
N SER A 149 -1.60 5.33 -18.55
CA SER A 149 -1.10 5.75 -19.86
C SER A 149 -1.76 4.96 -21.01
N GLN A 150 -1.68 3.62 -20.97
CA GLN A 150 -2.19 2.76 -22.05
C GLN A 150 -2.78 1.42 -21.57
N LYS A 151 -2.19 0.80 -20.54
CA LYS A 151 -2.75 -0.40 -19.91
C LYS A 151 -2.86 -0.19 -18.40
N PRO A 152 -4.06 -0.22 -17.82
CA PRO A 152 -4.21 -0.25 -16.36
C PRO A 152 -3.49 -1.46 -15.81
N HIS A 153 -2.71 -1.24 -14.77
CA HIS A 153 -2.07 -2.31 -14.03
C HIS A 153 -2.05 -1.94 -12.55
N PHE A 154 -2.41 -2.89 -11.70
CA PHE A 154 -2.45 -2.73 -10.25
C PHE A 154 -1.39 -3.64 -9.64
N TYR A 155 -0.90 -3.26 -8.47
CA TYR A 155 0.12 -4.02 -7.76
C TYR A 155 -0.29 -4.13 -6.31
N THR A 156 0.04 -5.24 -5.69
CA THR A 156 0.20 -5.27 -4.24
C THR A 156 1.41 -4.44 -3.80
N VAL A 157 1.51 -4.12 -2.50
CA VAL A 157 2.70 -3.44 -1.95
C VAL A 157 3.96 -4.29 -2.14
N GLY A 158 3.84 -5.62 -2.05
CA GLY A 158 4.96 -6.53 -2.30
C GLY A 158 5.48 -6.45 -3.73
N GLU A 159 4.61 -6.61 -4.73
CA GLU A 159 4.99 -6.55 -6.15
C GLU A 159 5.56 -5.17 -6.53
N LYS A 160 4.95 -4.09 -6.03
CA LYS A 160 5.50 -2.74 -6.21
C LYS A 160 6.93 -2.65 -5.66
N THR A 161 7.18 -3.26 -4.51
CA THR A 161 8.50 -3.27 -3.87
C THR A 161 9.50 -4.08 -4.69
N GLU A 162 9.11 -5.23 -5.20
CA GLU A 162 9.95 -6.04 -6.11
C GLU A 162 10.32 -5.26 -7.37
N MET A 163 9.35 -4.58 -7.99
CA MET A 163 9.59 -3.71 -9.14
C MET A 163 10.59 -2.59 -8.82
N LEU A 164 10.42 -1.92 -7.67
CA LEU A 164 11.34 -0.88 -7.21
C LEU A 164 12.78 -1.41 -7.03
N VAL A 165 12.94 -2.61 -6.47
CA VAL A 165 14.24 -3.27 -6.31
C VAL A 165 14.84 -3.63 -7.67
N ARG A 166 14.06 -4.27 -8.55
CA ARG A 166 14.49 -4.72 -9.89
C ARG A 166 14.98 -3.55 -10.74
N ASN A 167 14.30 -2.41 -10.64
CA ASN A 167 14.61 -1.22 -11.42
C ASN A 167 15.69 -0.33 -10.76
N ASN A 168 16.35 -0.77 -9.68
CA ASN A 168 17.32 0.02 -8.91
C ASN A 168 16.74 1.37 -8.42
N ALA A 169 15.44 1.43 -8.15
CA ALA A 169 14.72 2.62 -7.71
C ALA A 169 14.67 2.76 -6.18
N VAL A 170 15.53 2.03 -5.47
CA VAL A 170 15.77 2.13 -4.02
C VAL A 170 17.27 2.06 -3.75
N PRO A 171 17.75 2.58 -2.61
CA PRO A 171 19.18 2.51 -2.25
C PRO A 171 19.73 1.09 -2.30
N LYS A 172 20.91 0.92 -2.89
CA LYS A 172 21.55 -0.39 -3.12
C LYS A 172 21.60 -1.29 -1.88
N TYR A 173 21.87 -0.74 -0.71
CA TYR A 173 21.94 -1.52 0.53
C TYR A 173 20.58 -2.11 0.94
N MET A 174 19.47 -1.47 0.58
CA MET A 174 18.11 -2.01 0.80
C MET A 174 17.83 -3.16 -0.15
N SER A 175 18.17 -3.01 -1.43
CA SER A 175 18.05 -4.10 -2.43
C SER A 175 18.84 -5.33 -2.00
N LEU A 176 20.07 -5.14 -1.52
CA LEU A 176 20.91 -6.23 -1.01
C LEU A 176 20.31 -6.90 0.23
N ALA A 177 19.79 -6.10 1.17
CA ALA A 177 19.11 -6.63 2.35
C ALA A 177 17.85 -7.43 1.98
N TYR A 178 17.05 -6.93 1.03
CA TYR A 178 15.86 -7.60 0.51
C TYR A 178 16.20 -8.94 -0.15
N ALA A 179 17.21 -8.97 -1.03
CA ALA A 179 17.66 -10.21 -1.67
C ALA A 179 18.18 -11.24 -0.66
N LYS A 180 18.97 -10.80 0.32
CA LYS A 180 19.52 -11.67 1.37
C LYS A 180 18.40 -12.34 2.18
N ILE A 181 17.43 -11.56 2.67
CA ILE A 181 16.34 -12.10 3.50
C ILE A 181 15.44 -13.04 2.68
N GLY A 182 15.13 -12.68 1.43
CA GLY A 182 14.34 -13.51 0.53
C GLY A 182 14.97 -14.88 0.31
N PHE A 183 16.29 -14.93 0.08
CA PHE A 183 17.03 -16.17 -0.07
C PHE A 183 16.95 -17.08 1.18
N TYR A 184 17.11 -16.51 2.37
CA TYR A 184 16.97 -17.28 3.62
C TYR A 184 15.56 -17.86 3.79
N ARG A 185 14.51 -17.09 3.51
CA ARG A 185 13.11 -17.58 3.61
C ARG A 185 12.83 -18.72 2.65
N MET A 186 13.39 -18.69 1.44
CA MET A 186 13.23 -19.76 0.46
C MET A 186 13.94 -21.06 0.87
N ARG A 187 15.06 -20.99 1.59
CA ARG A 187 15.75 -22.18 2.12
C ARG A 187 15.00 -22.80 3.29
N VAL A 188 14.56 -22.00 4.26
CA VAL A 188 13.86 -22.50 5.46
C VAL A 188 12.53 -23.16 5.11
N LYS A 189 11.81 -22.69 4.09
CA LYS A 189 10.56 -23.33 3.62
C LYS A 189 10.75 -24.67 2.89
N LYS A 190 11.99 -25.07 2.59
CA LYS A 190 12.31 -26.32 1.89
C LYS A 190 12.81 -27.44 2.81
N GLU A 191 12.92 -27.19 4.11
CA GLU A 191 13.22 -28.22 5.10
C GLU A 191 11.88 -28.68 5.73
N PRO A 192 11.50 -29.97 5.54
CA PRO A 192 10.24 -30.52 6.05
C PRO A 192 10.22 -30.69 7.57
#